data_AF-C6BWR7-F1
#
_entry.id   AF-C6BWR7-F1
#
_cell.length_a   1.000
_cell.length_b   1.000
_cell.length_c   1.000
_cell.angle_alpha   90.00
_cell.angle_beta   90.00
_cell.angle_gamma   90.00
#
_symmetry.space_group_name_H-M   'P 1'
#
loop_
_entity.id
_entity.type
_entity.pdbx_description
1 polymer ?
#
loop_
_entity_poly.entity_id
_entity_poly.type
_entity_poly.pdbx_seq_one_letter_code
_entity_poly.pdbx_strand_id
1 'polypeptide(L)'
;MLKKILLLVVLTFLFAFTANAMSPLTGDQVERVVKTLEQLDPIMDQMEEEMKQSGESDVDPFNPEMLNNEFAMLYGYTPKAKSIIEANGFTHKTWPETASRVIKAFASIAMETEGNAGMAELEAAIAQMEADPNMSPEQKKMMKEHMLSSMKMAKAMIKAPAEDVKVVRPYFDKLSNAME
;
A
#
# COMPACT_ATOMS: atom_id res chain seq x y z
N MET A 1 -36.69 -42.87 -12.29
CA MET A 1 -36.61 -41.48 -12.80
C MET A 1 -36.05 -40.50 -11.76
N LEU A 2 -36.24 -40.71 -10.45
CA LEU A 2 -35.61 -39.90 -9.38
C LEU A 2 -34.07 -39.80 -9.46
N LYS A 3 -33.35 -40.89 -9.82
CA LYS A 3 -31.89 -40.86 -9.94
C LYS A 3 -31.36 -39.92 -11.04
N LYS A 4 -32.14 -39.69 -12.11
CA LYS A 4 -31.79 -38.76 -13.19
C LYS A 4 -32.08 -37.30 -12.82
N ILE A 5 -33.09 -37.08 -11.98
CA ILE A 5 -33.44 -35.76 -11.44
C ILE A 5 -32.41 -35.34 -10.38
N LEU A 6 -31.95 -36.26 -9.52
CA LEU A 6 -30.91 -35.98 -8.54
C LEU A 6 -29.56 -35.62 -9.21
N LEU A 7 -29.22 -36.28 -10.31
CA LEU A 7 -27.99 -36.01 -11.06
C LEU A 7 -28.05 -34.66 -11.81
N LEU A 8 -29.25 -34.22 -12.20
CA LEU A 8 -29.44 -32.92 -12.84
C LEU A 8 -29.39 -31.75 -11.84
N VAL A 9 -29.83 -31.97 -10.59
CA VAL A 9 -29.79 -30.95 -9.52
C VAL A 9 -28.38 -30.76 -8.96
N VAL A 10 -27.54 -31.80 -8.98
CA VAL A 10 -26.13 -31.70 -8.55
C VAL A 10 -25.26 -31.00 -9.60
N LEU A 11 -25.59 -31.09 -10.89
CA LEU A 11 -24.80 -30.46 -11.96
C LEU A 11 -24.95 -28.93 -12.03
N THR A 12 -26.07 -28.38 -11.56
CA THR A 12 -26.31 -26.92 -11.55
C THR A 12 -25.63 -26.18 -10.40
N PHE A 13 -25.12 -26.90 -9.38
CA PHE A 13 -24.47 -26.28 -8.21
C PHE A 13 -22.96 -26.02 -8.39
N LEU A 14 -22.38 -26.38 -9.54
CA LEU A 14 -20.93 -26.26 -9.80
C LEU A 14 -20.48 -24.93 -10.43
N PHE A 15 -21.40 -23.98 -10.71
CA PHE A 15 -21.06 -22.74 -11.42
C PHE A 15 -21.10 -21.44 -10.58
N ALA A 16 -21.28 -21.52 -9.26
CA ALA A 16 -21.40 -20.33 -8.40
C ALA A 16 -20.16 -19.99 -7.58
N PHE A 17 -18.96 -20.40 -8.02
CA PHE A 17 -17.71 -19.79 -7.53
C PHE A 17 -17.33 -18.61 -8.43
N THR A 18 -18.16 -17.56 -8.45
CA THR A 18 -17.63 -16.25 -8.83
C THR A 18 -16.76 -15.79 -7.67
N ALA A 19 -15.48 -16.15 -7.72
CA ALA A 19 -14.47 -15.42 -6.98
C ALA A 19 -14.72 -13.95 -7.30
N ASN A 20 -15.14 -13.16 -6.30
CA ASN A 20 -15.23 -11.71 -6.41
C ASN A 20 -13.79 -11.19 -6.47
N ALA A 21 -13.11 -11.43 -7.58
CA ALA A 21 -11.86 -10.78 -7.88
C ALA A 21 -12.19 -9.31 -8.06
N MET A 22 -11.70 -8.48 -7.13
CA MET A 22 -11.73 -7.04 -7.30
C MET A 22 -11.17 -6.72 -8.69
N SER A 23 -11.90 -5.93 -9.47
CA SER A 23 -11.44 -5.58 -10.82
C SER A 23 -10.02 -5.01 -10.74
N PRO A 24 -9.10 -5.49 -11.60
CA PRO A 24 -7.77 -4.91 -11.70
C PRO A 24 -7.84 -3.39 -11.88
N LEU A 25 -6.82 -2.69 -11.41
CA LEU A 25 -6.65 -1.28 -11.76
C LEU A 25 -6.68 -1.11 -13.29
N THR A 26 -7.15 0.04 -13.76
CA THR A 26 -7.04 0.44 -15.16
C THR A 26 -5.97 1.52 -15.31
N GLY A 27 -5.40 1.65 -16.52
CA GLY A 27 -4.45 2.73 -16.81
C GLY A 27 -5.01 4.11 -16.49
N ASP A 28 -6.26 4.38 -16.89
CA ASP A 28 -6.94 5.64 -16.58
C ASP A 28 -7.09 5.88 -15.07
N GLN A 29 -7.27 4.84 -14.25
CA GLN A 29 -7.29 5.00 -12.79
C GLN A 29 -5.92 5.43 -12.27
N VAL A 30 -4.84 4.80 -12.75
CA VAL A 30 -3.47 5.16 -12.37
C VAL A 30 -3.16 6.61 -12.78
N GLU A 31 -3.49 6.99 -14.01
CA GLU A 31 -3.24 8.34 -14.52
C GLU A 31 -4.00 9.41 -13.73
N ARG A 32 -5.27 9.14 -13.38
CA ARG A 32 -6.02 10.07 -12.51
C ARG A 32 -5.44 10.13 -11.10
N VAL A 33 -4.93 9.03 -10.54
CA VAL A 33 -4.24 9.06 -9.24
C VAL A 33 -2.98 9.94 -9.32
N VAL A 34 -2.11 9.71 -10.31
CA VAL A 34 -0.89 10.53 -10.52
C VAL A 34 -1.23 12.02 -10.56
N LYS A 35 -2.15 12.40 -11.44
CA LYS A 35 -2.59 13.79 -11.58
C LYS A 35 -3.19 14.36 -10.28
N THR A 36 -3.88 13.52 -9.51
CA THR A 36 -4.46 13.95 -8.23
C THR A 36 -3.36 14.19 -7.19
N LEU A 37 -2.36 13.32 -7.11
CA LEU A 37 -1.21 13.48 -6.22
C LEU A 37 -0.43 14.76 -6.55
N GLU A 38 -0.10 14.98 -7.83
CA GLU A 38 0.58 16.21 -8.30
C GLU A 38 -0.17 17.50 -7.90
N GLN A 39 -1.51 17.46 -7.87
CA GLN A 39 -2.33 18.62 -7.50
C GLN A 39 -2.49 18.77 -5.99
N LEU A 40 -2.42 17.66 -5.24
CA LEU A 40 -2.52 17.64 -3.78
C LEU A 40 -1.19 17.92 -3.10
N ASP A 41 -0.07 17.81 -3.80
CA ASP A 41 1.30 18.03 -3.34
C ASP A 41 1.44 19.20 -2.32
N PRO A 42 1.08 20.47 -2.64
CA PRO A 42 1.22 21.56 -1.68
C PRO A 42 0.32 21.45 -0.44
N ILE A 43 -0.76 20.67 -0.52
CA ILE A 43 -1.66 20.41 0.61
C ILE A 43 -1.11 19.28 1.47
N MET A 44 -0.49 18.26 0.86
CA MET A 44 0.18 17.18 1.59
C MET A 44 1.37 17.73 2.39
N ASP A 45 2.17 18.62 1.80
CA ASP A 45 3.25 19.34 2.49
C ASP A 45 2.73 20.12 3.71
N GLN A 46 1.64 20.88 3.53
CA GLN A 46 1.03 21.62 4.63
C GLN A 46 0.56 20.67 5.74
N MET A 47 -0.10 19.57 5.36
CA MET A 47 -0.62 18.58 6.29
C MET A 47 0.51 17.93 7.10
N GLU A 48 1.64 17.63 6.46
CA GLU A 48 2.82 17.06 7.12
C GLU A 48 3.43 18.04 8.13
N GLU A 49 3.58 19.32 7.75
CA GLU A 49 4.12 20.35 8.65
C GLU A 49 3.22 20.61 9.86
N GLU A 50 1.89 20.58 9.68
CA GLU A 50 0.94 20.69 10.79
C GLU A 50 1.00 19.48 11.73
N MET A 51 1.12 18.26 11.19
CA MET A 51 1.30 17.04 12.02
C MET A 51 2.62 17.08 12.81
N LYS A 52 3.72 17.55 12.20
CA LYS A 52 5.00 17.73 12.90
C LYS A 52 4.88 18.72 14.06
N GLN A 53 4.11 19.79 13.88
CA GLN A 53 3.92 20.82 14.91
C GLN A 53 2.97 20.39 16.03
N SER A 54 1.93 19.61 15.73
CA SER A 54 0.98 19.14 16.74
C SER A 54 1.58 18.06 17.64
N GLY A 55 2.57 17.31 17.15
CA GLY A 55 3.13 16.14 17.84
C GLY A 55 2.13 14.98 17.95
N GLU A 56 0.99 15.07 17.26
CA GLU A 56 0.00 14.00 17.17
C GLU A 56 0.41 13.04 16.05
N SER A 57 0.98 11.89 16.44
CA SER A 57 1.13 10.74 15.55
C SER A 57 0.66 9.50 16.29
N ASP A 58 -0.65 9.27 16.26
CA ASP A 58 -1.28 8.03 16.76
C ASP A 58 -1.46 7.02 15.61
N VAL A 59 -0.64 7.14 14.57
CA VAL A 59 -0.67 6.25 13.41
C VAL A 59 0.02 4.95 13.79
N ASP A 60 -0.76 3.89 13.98
CA ASP A 60 -0.22 2.53 14.09
C ASP A 60 0.43 2.14 12.76
N PRO A 61 1.77 2.02 12.69
CA PRO A 61 2.45 1.70 11.44
C PRO A 61 2.17 0.28 10.94
N PHE A 62 1.56 -0.56 11.78
CA PHE A 62 1.18 -1.94 11.47
C PHE A 62 -0.30 -2.10 11.11
N ASN A 63 -1.06 -1.01 11.03
CA ASN A 63 -2.45 -1.04 10.59
C ASN A 63 -2.52 -1.31 9.06
N PRO A 64 -3.15 -2.40 8.60
CA PRO A 64 -3.25 -2.71 7.17
C PRO A 64 -4.05 -1.69 6.37
N GLU A 65 -4.91 -0.91 7.04
CA GLU A 65 -5.71 0.17 6.48
C GLU A 65 -5.01 1.54 6.58
N MET A 66 -3.78 1.63 7.09
CA MET A 66 -3.06 2.90 7.28
C MET A 66 -3.09 3.78 6.02
N LEU A 67 -2.62 3.27 4.88
CA LEU A 67 -2.64 4.03 3.61
C LEU A 67 -4.06 4.44 3.19
N ASN A 68 -5.06 3.59 3.43
CA ASN A 68 -6.44 3.90 3.11
C ASN A 68 -6.94 5.06 4.00
N ASN A 69 -6.66 4.98 5.30
CA ASN A 69 -7.02 6.02 6.26
C ASN A 69 -6.32 7.36 5.95
N GLU A 70 -5.05 7.34 5.57
CA GLU A 70 -4.31 8.54 5.15
C GLU A 70 -4.97 9.23 3.95
N PHE A 71 -5.30 8.48 2.90
CA PHE A 71 -6.00 9.04 1.75
C PHE A 71 -7.43 9.48 2.09
N ALA A 72 -8.11 8.80 3.01
CA ALA A 72 -9.42 9.21 3.50
C ALA A 72 -9.34 10.52 4.29
N MET A 73 -8.31 10.70 5.12
CA MET A 73 -8.05 11.96 5.83
C MET A 73 -7.77 13.09 4.83
N LEU A 74 -6.95 12.84 3.82
CA LEU A 74 -6.63 13.85 2.79
C LEU A 74 -7.88 14.33 2.04
N TYR A 75 -8.86 13.45 1.80
CA TYR A 75 -10.16 13.85 1.22
C TYR A 75 -10.92 14.85 2.11
N GLY A 76 -10.82 14.71 3.44
CA GLY A 76 -11.50 15.56 4.41
C GLY A 76 -10.68 16.75 4.90
N TYR A 77 -9.38 16.80 4.60
CA TYR A 77 -8.43 17.72 5.24
C TYR A 77 -8.72 19.19 4.95
N THR A 78 -8.91 19.56 3.68
CA THR A 78 -9.35 20.91 3.29
C THR A 78 -10.43 20.87 2.21
N PRO A 79 -11.28 21.93 2.09
CA PRO A 79 -12.23 22.03 0.97
C PRO A 79 -11.55 21.98 -0.40
N LYS A 80 -10.30 22.47 -0.48
CA LYS A 80 -9.50 22.43 -1.71
C LYS A 80 -9.06 21.02 -2.07
N ALA A 81 -8.58 20.24 -1.09
CA ALA A 81 -8.22 18.83 -1.30
C ALA A 81 -9.41 18.02 -1.81
N LYS A 82 -10.56 18.15 -1.14
CA LYS A 82 -11.82 17.53 -1.59
C LYS A 82 -12.16 17.90 -3.03
N SER A 83 -12.09 19.20 -3.37
CA SER A 83 -12.39 19.68 -4.72
C SER A 83 -11.44 19.11 -5.78
N ILE A 84 -10.15 18.97 -5.47
CA ILE A 84 -9.15 18.37 -6.37
C ILE A 84 -9.48 16.90 -6.61
N ILE A 85 -9.76 16.14 -5.56
CA ILE A 85 -10.06 14.71 -5.63
C ILE A 85 -11.34 14.47 -6.43
N GLU A 86 -12.39 15.26 -6.20
CA GLU A 86 -13.65 15.17 -6.95
C GLU A 86 -13.51 15.62 -8.41
N ALA A 87 -12.70 16.64 -8.69
CA ALA A 87 -12.43 17.09 -10.06
C ALA A 87 -11.68 16.05 -10.91
N ASN A 88 -10.93 15.15 -10.27
CA ASN A 88 -10.30 14.00 -10.92
C ASN A 88 -11.20 12.73 -10.92
N GLY A 89 -12.49 12.90 -10.62
CA GLY A 89 -13.49 11.83 -10.76
C GLY A 89 -13.49 10.81 -9.62
N PHE A 90 -12.86 11.12 -8.49
CA PHE A 90 -12.93 10.29 -7.31
C PHE A 90 -13.98 10.78 -6.30
N THR A 91 -14.29 9.92 -5.34
CA THR A 91 -15.21 10.18 -4.23
C THR A 91 -14.53 9.82 -2.92
N HIS A 92 -15.14 10.17 -1.79
CA HIS A 92 -14.68 9.72 -0.46
C HIS A 92 -14.48 8.20 -0.34
N LYS A 93 -15.17 7.39 -1.17
CA LYS A 93 -15.01 5.93 -1.19
C LYS A 93 -13.94 5.46 -2.15
N THR A 94 -13.98 5.98 -3.37
CA THR A 94 -13.12 5.47 -4.46
C THR A 94 -11.72 6.03 -4.39
N TRP A 95 -11.50 7.21 -3.80
CA TRP A 95 -10.18 7.81 -3.67
C TRP A 95 -9.26 6.95 -2.79
N PRO A 96 -9.60 6.66 -1.52
CA PRO A 96 -8.70 5.92 -0.65
C PRO A 96 -8.38 4.51 -1.16
N GLU A 97 -9.39 3.82 -1.69
CA GLU A 97 -9.24 2.48 -2.27
C GLU A 97 -8.34 2.48 -3.52
N THR A 98 -8.52 3.44 -4.43
CA THR A 98 -7.75 3.45 -5.69
C THR A 98 -6.32 3.95 -5.45
N ALA A 99 -6.14 5.03 -4.69
CA ALA A 99 -4.84 5.59 -4.40
C ALA A 99 -3.96 4.60 -3.62
N SER A 100 -4.49 3.97 -2.56
CA SER A 100 -3.73 2.98 -1.79
C SER A 100 -3.27 1.78 -2.63
N ARG A 101 -4.10 1.29 -3.56
CA ARG A 101 -3.70 0.21 -4.48
C ARG A 101 -2.58 0.65 -5.43
N VAL A 102 -2.66 1.87 -5.97
CA VAL A 102 -1.62 2.43 -6.83
C VAL A 102 -0.30 2.56 -6.06
N ILE A 103 -0.33 3.11 -4.84
CA ILE A 103 0.88 3.26 -4.00
C ILE A 103 1.46 1.91 -3.60
N LYS A 104 0.65 0.92 -3.20
CA LYS A 104 1.15 -0.43 -2.90
C LYS A 104 1.80 -1.09 -4.12
N ALA A 105 1.20 -0.92 -5.31
CA ALA A 105 1.74 -1.45 -6.55
C ALA A 105 3.06 -0.75 -6.94
N PHE A 106 3.13 0.57 -6.81
CA PHE A 106 4.35 1.34 -6.97
C PHE A 106 5.45 0.85 -6.01
N ALA A 107 5.16 0.75 -4.72
CA ALA A 107 6.11 0.28 -3.71
C ALA A 107 6.60 -1.15 -4.00
N SER A 108 5.71 -2.03 -4.48
CA SER A 108 6.08 -3.38 -4.92
C SER A 108 7.07 -3.34 -6.11
N ILE A 109 6.90 -2.43 -7.07
CA ILE A 109 7.83 -2.25 -8.20
C ILE A 109 9.15 -1.64 -7.74
N ALA A 110 9.12 -0.65 -6.84
CA ALA A 110 10.32 -0.03 -6.28
C ALA A 110 11.21 -1.08 -5.60
N MET A 111 10.61 -1.96 -4.77
CA MET A 111 11.33 -3.08 -4.14
C MET A 111 11.93 -4.08 -5.14
N GLU A 112 11.28 -4.32 -6.29
CA GLU A 112 11.85 -5.16 -7.34
C GLU A 112 13.05 -4.48 -8.03
N THR A 113 12.97 -3.16 -8.21
CA THR A 113 13.92 -2.35 -8.98
C THR A 113 15.18 -2.02 -8.17
N GLU A 114 15.02 -1.60 -6.92
CA GLU A 114 16.10 -1.38 -5.96
C GLU A 114 16.73 -2.70 -5.48
N GLY A 115 16.08 -3.83 -5.79
CA GLY A 115 16.51 -5.16 -5.42
C GLY A 115 16.60 -5.33 -3.89
N ASN A 116 17.58 -6.09 -3.44
CA ASN A 116 17.82 -6.35 -2.03
C ASN A 116 18.49 -5.15 -1.31
N ALA A 117 18.41 -3.90 -1.79
CA ALA A 117 19.04 -2.74 -1.12
C ALA A 117 18.59 -2.61 0.34
N GLY A 118 17.28 -2.67 0.62
CA GLY A 118 16.77 -2.70 2.00
C GLY A 118 17.17 -3.97 2.78
N MET A 119 17.50 -5.08 2.10
CA MET A 119 18.10 -6.24 2.77
C MET A 119 19.56 -5.99 3.13
N ALA A 120 20.32 -5.30 2.29
CA ALA A 120 21.72 -4.96 2.56
C ALA A 120 21.83 -3.98 3.74
N GLU A 121 20.93 -3.00 3.83
CA GLU A 121 20.85 -2.10 4.99
C GLU A 121 20.48 -2.86 6.27
N LEU A 122 19.51 -3.77 6.18
CA LEU A 122 19.14 -4.64 7.30
C LEU A 122 20.31 -5.54 7.73
N GLU A 123 21.03 -6.15 6.79
CA GLU A 123 22.21 -6.97 7.06
C GLU A 123 23.31 -6.15 7.73
N ALA A 124 23.54 -4.93 7.27
CA ALA A 124 24.49 -4.01 7.89
C ALA A 124 24.08 -3.63 9.33
N ALA A 125 22.80 -3.33 9.55
CA ALA A 125 22.27 -3.01 10.88
C ALA A 125 22.38 -4.22 11.84
N ILE A 126 22.08 -5.44 11.36
CA ILE A 126 22.26 -6.67 12.13
C ILE A 126 23.74 -6.88 12.46
N ALA A 127 24.66 -6.68 11.50
CA ALA A 127 26.09 -6.84 11.72
C ALA A 127 26.64 -5.82 12.75
N GLN A 128 26.18 -4.57 12.70
CA GLN A 128 26.53 -3.55 13.70
C GLN A 128 26.06 -3.92 15.10
N MET A 129 24.81 -4.38 15.23
CA MET A 129 24.26 -4.87 16.48
C MET A 129 25.02 -6.11 17.00
N GLU A 130 25.40 -7.04 16.11
CA GLU A 130 26.21 -8.20 16.48
C GLU A 130 27.60 -7.81 16.97
N ALA A 131 28.19 -6.74 16.43
CA ALA A 131 29.48 -6.19 16.85
C ALA A 131 29.44 -5.36 18.14
N ASP A 132 28.27 -4.90 18.60
CA ASP A 132 28.16 -4.07 19.81
C ASP A 132 28.53 -4.86 21.08
N PRO A 133 29.61 -4.50 21.79
CA PRO A 133 30.03 -5.21 23.00
C PRO A 133 29.13 -4.94 24.22
N ASN A 134 28.24 -3.94 24.16
CA ASN A 134 27.40 -3.52 25.28
C ASN A 134 26.07 -4.27 25.37
N MET A 135 25.73 -5.08 24.36
CA MET A 135 24.50 -5.88 24.34
C MET A 135 24.76 -7.33 24.72
N SER A 136 23.91 -7.89 25.59
CA SER A 136 23.93 -9.32 25.91
C SER A 136 23.55 -10.16 24.68
N PRO A 137 23.96 -11.45 24.62
CA PRO A 137 23.55 -12.36 23.57
C PRO A 137 22.01 -12.45 23.41
N GLU A 138 21.28 -12.46 24.52
CA GLU A 138 19.81 -12.51 24.55
C GLU A 138 19.20 -11.23 24.00
N GLN A 139 19.75 -10.06 24.34
CA GLN A 139 19.30 -8.77 23.82
C GLN A 139 19.52 -8.66 22.31
N LYS A 140 20.69 -9.09 21.82
CA LYS A 140 21.00 -9.13 20.38
C LYS A 140 20.01 -10.03 19.63
N LYS A 141 19.73 -11.22 20.18
CA LYS A 141 18.79 -12.16 19.57
C LYS A 141 17.37 -11.56 19.48
N MET A 142 16.88 -10.99 20.58
CA MET A 142 15.55 -10.39 20.64
C MET A 142 15.41 -9.24 19.63
N MET A 143 16.41 -8.36 19.55
CA MET A 143 16.42 -7.23 18.63
C MET A 143 16.46 -7.70 17.17
N LYS A 144 17.29 -8.70 16.85
CA LYS A 144 17.35 -9.32 15.51
C LYS A 144 16.01 -9.88 15.07
N GLU A 145 15.36 -10.66 15.95
CA GLU A 145 14.05 -11.26 15.68
C GLU A 145 12.99 -10.18 15.47
N HIS A 146 13.01 -9.12 16.28
CA HIS A 146 12.12 -7.97 16.11
C HIS A 146 12.31 -7.30 14.75
N MET A 147 13.55 -6.94 14.38
CA MET A 147 13.85 -6.29 13.09
C MET A 147 13.39 -7.14 11.88
N LEU A 148 13.68 -8.44 11.90
CA LEU A 148 13.27 -9.36 10.84
C LEU A 148 11.74 -9.49 10.74
N SER A 149 11.07 -9.54 11.89
CA SER A 149 9.62 -9.60 11.97
C SER A 149 8.97 -8.33 11.44
N SER A 150 9.45 -7.16 11.88
CA SER A 150 8.96 -5.85 11.42
C SER A 150 9.15 -5.68 9.91
N MET A 151 10.31 -6.06 9.36
CA MET A 151 10.53 -6.02 7.92
C MET A 151 9.56 -6.95 7.18
N LYS A 152 9.39 -8.19 7.65
CA LYS A 152 8.44 -9.13 7.02
C LYS A 152 7.02 -8.58 7.02
N MET A 153 6.62 -7.94 8.12
CA MET A 153 5.30 -7.32 8.24
C MET A 153 5.16 -6.13 7.30
N ALA A 154 6.14 -5.23 7.24
CA ALA A 154 6.18 -4.11 6.31
C ALA A 154 6.04 -4.58 4.86
N LYS A 155 6.83 -5.57 4.43
CA LYS A 155 6.74 -6.18 3.09
C LYS A 155 5.36 -6.76 2.80
N ALA A 156 4.71 -7.36 3.80
CA ALA A 156 3.37 -7.91 3.64
C ALA A 156 2.30 -6.81 3.47
N MET A 157 2.45 -5.68 4.15
CA MET A 157 1.49 -4.56 4.10
C MET A 157 1.52 -3.82 2.76
N ILE A 158 2.70 -3.69 2.14
CA ILE A 158 2.86 -2.99 0.85
C ILE A 158 2.72 -3.90 -0.37
N LYS A 159 2.59 -5.22 -0.18
CA LYS A 159 2.45 -6.17 -1.28
C LYS A 159 1.14 -5.94 -2.03
N ALA A 160 1.24 -5.62 -3.31
CA ALA A 160 0.10 -5.45 -4.19
C ALA A 160 -0.27 -6.73 -4.96
N PRO A 161 -1.52 -6.85 -5.44
CA PRO A 161 -1.91 -7.86 -6.43
C PRO A 161 -1.07 -7.75 -7.71
N ALA A 162 -0.71 -8.88 -8.31
CA ALA A 162 0.14 -8.91 -9.51
C ALA A 162 -0.48 -8.16 -10.71
N GLU A 163 -1.81 -8.19 -10.84
CA GLU A 163 -2.51 -7.47 -11.91
C GLU A 163 -2.40 -5.94 -11.74
N ASP A 164 -2.43 -5.44 -10.50
CA ASP A 164 -2.26 -4.01 -10.21
C ASP A 164 -0.82 -3.57 -10.50
N VAL A 165 0.17 -4.38 -10.08
CA VAL A 165 1.59 -4.17 -10.40
C VAL A 165 1.82 -4.07 -11.91
N LYS A 166 1.20 -4.96 -12.70
CA LYS A 166 1.32 -4.96 -14.16
C LYS A 166 0.78 -3.68 -14.79
N VAL A 167 -0.34 -3.16 -14.27
CA VAL A 167 -0.97 -1.94 -14.79
C VAL A 167 -0.22 -0.68 -14.37
N VAL A 168 0.36 -0.66 -13.18
CA VAL A 168 1.11 0.49 -12.64
C VAL A 168 2.51 0.59 -13.24
N ARG A 169 3.15 -0.51 -13.63
CA ARG A 169 4.53 -0.54 -14.15
C ARG A 169 4.86 0.49 -15.24
N PRO A 170 4.02 0.72 -16.27
CA PRO A 170 4.28 1.74 -17.29
C PRO A 170 4.26 3.19 -16.77
N TYR A 171 3.72 3.42 -15.57
CA TYR A 171 3.59 4.72 -14.93
C TYR A 171 4.64 4.94 -13.83
N PHE A 172 5.54 3.98 -13.59
CA PHE A 172 6.49 4.02 -12.48
C PHE A 172 7.26 5.35 -12.43
N ASP A 173 7.89 5.78 -13.52
CA ASP A 173 8.65 7.02 -13.56
C ASP A 173 7.78 8.27 -13.29
N LYS A 174 6.53 8.28 -13.77
CA LYS A 174 5.60 9.39 -13.49
C LYS A 174 5.22 9.42 -12.02
N LEU A 175 4.98 8.26 -11.43
CA LEU A 175 4.67 8.12 -10.01
C LEU A 175 5.87 8.53 -9.16
N SER A 176 7.08 8.10 -9.49
CA SER A 176 8.31 8.53 -8.81
C SER A 176 8.41 10.06 -8.76
N ASN A 177 8.26 10.74 -9.90
CA ASN A 177 8.32 12.21 -9.93
C ASN A 177 7.17 12.90 -9.17
N ALA A 178 6.00 12.26 -9.04
CA ALA A 178 4.85 12.82 -8.32
C ALA A 178 4.91 12.56 -6.80
N MET A 179 5.93 11.84 -6.33
CA MET A 179 6.17 11.51 -4.92
C MET A 179 7.54 12.01 -4.41
N GLU A 180 8.30 12.70 -5.26
CA GLU A 180 9.51 13.43 -4.88
C GLU A 180 9.15 14.76 -4.23
#